data_AF-A0A6B3FUM2-F1
#
_entry.id   AF-A0A6B3FUM2-F1
#
_cell.length_a   1.000
_cell.length_b   1.000
_cell.length_c   1.000
_cell.angle_alpha   90.00
_cell.angle_beta   90.00
_cell.angle_gamma   90.00
#
_symmetry.space_group_name_H-M   'P 1'
#
loop_
_entity.id
_entity.type
_entity.pdbx_description
1 polymer ?
#
loop_
_entity_poly.entity_id
_entity_poly.type
_entity_poly.pdbx_seq_one_letter_code
_entity_poly.pdbx_strand_id
1 'polypeptide(L)'
;MPLPLHLLSLAVFAMGTSEFMLAGLLPALASDLGVPVGTAGVLTSAFAVGMVAGAPLVAALARDRPRRPSLLVFLLAFAAAHVVGAVTTSFPVMVVVRVVAALANAGFLAVALTAAASMVPPARKGRALAVLLGGTTLATVAGVPGGAVLGTLLGWRATFLAVAVLCVPAALGVLLGVPAGRARADAVAHPSLRAELAQLARGRLVLVMLLTALVNAATFGAFTFLAPVVTGTAGLGTWGISVALVLFGAGSFAGVTAAGRLTDRRPGLVVAVAGPLLL
;
A
#
# COMPACT_ATOMS: atom_id res chain seq x y z
N MET A 1 -7.08 -22.14 -4.58
CA MET A 1 -6.60 -20.99 -5.37
C MET A 1 -5.21 -21.32 -5.88
N PRO A 2 -4.76 -20.80 -7.03
CA PRO A 2 -3.45 -21.15 -7.55
C PRO A 2 -2.34 -20.58 -6.65
N LEU A 3 -1.30 -21.36 -6.35
CA LEU A 3 -0.17 -20.95 -5.48
C LEU A 3 0.41 -19.57 -5.84
N PRO A 4 0.61 -19.21 -7.12
CA PRO A 4 1.20 -17.92 -7.44
C PRO A 4 0.33 -16.72 -7.07
N LEU A 5 -0.98 -16.88 -6.91
CA LEU A 5 -1.84 -15.82 -6.38
C LEU A 5 -1.51 -15.49 -4.93
N HIS A 6 -1.15 -16.49 -4.12
CA HIS A 6 -0.72 -16.27 -2.74
C HIS A 6 0.65 -15.58 -2.69
N LEU A 7 1.54 -15.87 -3.63
CA LEU A 7 2.84 -15.20 -3.75
C LEU A 7 2.71 -13.74 -4.26
N LEU A 8 1.73 -13.46 -5.13
CA LEU A 8 1.36 -12.08 -5.46
C LEU A 8 0.76 -11.35 -4.25
N SER A 9 -0.09 -12.02 -3.47
CA SER A 9 -0.63 -11.49 -2.22
C SER A 9 0.48 -11.18 -1.21
N LEU A 10 1.52 -12.01 -1.13
CA LEU A 10 2.72 -11.75 -0.32
C LEU A 10 3.47 -10.49 -0.78
N ALA A 11 3.53 -10.22 -2.08
CA ALA A 11 4.09 -8.97 -2.60
C ALA A 11 3.27 -7.76 -2.15
N VAL A 12 1.94 -7.85 -2.26
CA VAL A 12 1.02 -6.80 -1.79
C VAL A 12 1.13 -6.60 -0.27
N PHE A 13 1.34 -7.67 0.48
CA PHE A 13 1.65 -7.60 1.90
C PHE A 13 2.96 -6.86 2.20
N ALA A 14 4.05 -7.17 1.49
CA ALA A 14 5.33 -6.48 1.65
C ALA A 14 5.22 -4.98 1.29
N MET A 15 4.50 -4.68 0.21
CA MET A 15 4.27 -3.31 -0.25
C MET A 15 3.40 -2.50 0.72
N GLY A 16 2.29 -3.07 1.19
CA GLY A 16 1.47 -2.44 2.23
C GLY A 16 2.21 -2.30 3.56
N THR A 17 3.10 -3.24 3.90
CA THR A 17 3.92 -3.13 5.11
C THR A 17 4.84 -1.92 4.99
N SER A 18 5.50 -1.75 3.83
CA SER A 18 6.36 -0.60 3.57
C SER A 18 5.65 0.74 3.62
N GLU A 19 4.43 0.79 3.11
CA GLU A 19 3.62 2.02 3.08
C GLU A 19 3.42 2.55 4.50
N PHE A 20 3.12 1.67 5.45
CA PHE A 20 2.65 2.04 6.78
C PHE A 20 3.67 1.83 7.91
N MET A 21 4.74 1.03 7.71
CA MET A 21 5.72 0.72 8.77
C MET A 21 6.43 1.96 9.35
N LEU A 22 6.54 3.05 8.58
CA LEU A 22 7.17 4.29 9.05
C LEU A 22 6.48 4.85 10.31
N ALA A 23 5.17 4.63 10.49
CA ALA A 23 4.43 5.06 11.68
C ALA A 23 5.04 4.52 12.99
N GLY A 24 5.62 3.31 12.94
CA GLY A 24 6.29 2.69 14.08
C GLY A 24 7.80 2.97 14.17
N LEU A 25 8.41 3.40 13.07
CA LEU A 25 9.86 3.60 12.95
C LEU A 25 10.27 5.07 13.02
N LEU A 26 9.31 5.99 12.94
CA LEU A 26 9.54 7.42 12.70
C LEU A 26 10.55 8.06 13.67
N PRO A 27 10.48 7.85 15.00
CA PRO A 27 11.42 8.48 15.93
C PRO A 27 12.86 7.98 15.74
N ALA A 28 13.03 6.66 15.55
CA ALA A 28 14.34 6.05 15.36
C ALA A 28 14.97 6.49 14.03
N LEU A 29 14.18 6.53 12.96
CA LEU A 29 14.62 6.99 11.65
C LEU A 29 14.99 8.48 11.67
N ALA A 30 14.19 9.33 12.33
CA ALA A 30 14.47 10.76 12.48
C ALA A 30 15.77 11.02 13.24
N SER A 31 15.98 10.32 14.36
CA SER A 31 17.19 10.40 15.16
C SER A 31 18.43 9.97 14.38
N ASP A 32 18.35 8.87 13.64
CA ASP A 32 19.49 8.31 12.90
C ASP A 32 19.88 9.16 11.67
N LEU A 33 18.90 9.75 10.99
CA LEU A 33 19.13 10.64 9.85
C LEU A 33 19.38 12.10 10.25
N GLY A 34 19.39 12.41 11.54
CA GLY A 34 19.68 13.75 12.06
C GLY A 34 18.65 14.82 11.68
N VAL A 35 17.38 14.44 11.54
CA VAL A 35 16.28 15.37 11.17
C VAL A 35 15.20 15.40 12.25
N PRO A 36 14.45 16.51 12.40
CA PRO A 36 13.29 16.55 13.29
C PRO A 36 12.24 15.51 12.92
N VAL A 37 11.52 14.97 13.91
CA VAL A 37 10.43 13.99 13.70
C VAL A 37 9.36 14.53 12.74
N GLY A 38 9.02 15.82 12.84
CA GLY A 38 8.10 16.48 11.91
C GLY A 38 8.59 16.43 10.46
N THR A 39 9.88 16.64 10.23
CA THR A 39 10.51 16.51 8.91
C THR A 39 10.50 15.05 8.44
N ALA A 40 10.78 14.09 9.31
CA ALA A 40 10.71 12.67 8.96
C ALA A 40 9.31 12.25 8.48
N GLY A 41 8.25 12.89 8.97
CA GLY A 41 6.87 12.67 8.50
C GLY A 41 6.68 12.92 6.99
N VAL A 42 7.52 13.74 6.36
CA VAL A 42 7.51 13.96 4.89
C VAL A 42 7.72 12.68 4.11
N LEU A 43 8.36 11.66 4.69
CA LEU A 43 8.56 10.36 4.03
C LEU A 43 7.25 9.61 3.76
N THR A 44 6.24 9.76 4.63
CA THR A 44 4.90 9.22 4.36
C THR A 44 4.23 10.00 3.24
N SER A 45 4.31 11.33 3.28
CA SER A 45 3.77 12.19 2.22
C SER A 45 4.43 11.95 0.86
N ALA A 46 5.75 11.72 0.82
CA ALA A 46 6.49 11.40 -0.39
C ALA A 46 6.01 10.08 -1.02
N PHE A 47 5.73 9.07 -0.19
CA PHE A 47 5.12 7.83 -0.66
C PHE A 47 3.71 8.08 -1.21
N ALA A 48 2.87 8.85 -0.51
CA ALA A 48 1.53 9.18 -0.97
C ALA A 48 1.54 9.93 -2.32
N VAL A 49 2.41 10.93 -2.48
CA VAL A 49 2.60 11.66 -3.75
C VAL A 49 3.06 10.70 -4.85
N GLY A 50 4.00 9.79 -4.54
CA GLY A 50 4.44 8.77 -5.47
C GLY A 50 3.31 7.83 -5.90
N MET A 51 2.38 7.47 -5.01
CA MET A 51 1.20 6.65 -5.33
C MET A 51 0.24 7.40 -6.27
N VAL A 52 -0.05 8.67 -5.95
CA VAL A 52 -0.94 9.54 -6.74
C VAL A 52 -0.41 9.73 -8.16
N ALA A 53 0.90 9.99 -8.31
CA ALA A 53 1.52 10.14 -9.62
C ALA A 53 1.73 8.79 -10.32
N GLY A 54 2.02 7.74 -9.56
CA GLY A 54 2.37 6.41 -10.09
C GLY A 54 1.22 5.68 -10.72
N ALA A 55 0.03 5.75 -10.13
CA ALA A 55 -1.16 5.08 -10.68
C ALA A 55 -1.46 5.47 -12.14
N PRO A 56 -1.60 6.76 -12.52
CA PRO A 56 -1.85 7.15 -13.91
C PRO A 56 -0.65 6.92 -14.82
N LEU A 57 0.57 7.19 -14.34
CA LEU A 57 1.79 6.99 -15.12
C LEU A 57 1.94 5.51 -15.51
N VAL A 58 1.77 4.60 -14.55
CA VAL A 58 1.89 3.17 -14.82
C VAL A 58 0.69 2.65 -15.61
N ALA A 59 -0.53 3.13 -15.36
CA ALA A 59 -1.68 2.76 -16.19
C ALA A 59 -1.42 3.07 -17.67
N ALA A 60 -0.79 4.20 -17.98
CA ALA A 60 -0.39 4.55 -19.34
C ALA A 60 0.74 3.65 -19.87
N LEU A 61 1.79 3.43 -19.07
CA LEU A 61 2.99 2.67 -19.49
C LEU A 61 2.78 1.15 -19.58
N ALA A 62 1.89 0.60 -18.76
CA ALA A 62 1.67 -0.85 -18.64
C ALA A 62 0.59 -1.38 -19.60
N ARG A 63 -0.16 -0.49 -20.28
CA ARG A 63 -1.31 -0.83 -21.13
C ARG A 63 -0.98 -1.91 -22.18
N ASP A 64 0.18 -1.80 -22.82
CA ASP A 64 0.59 -2.69 -23.92
C ASP A 64 1.75 -3.61 -23.55
N ARG A 65 2.14 -3.65 -22.27
CA ARG A 65 3.31 -4.41 -21.80
C ARG A 65 2.91 -5.81 -21.31
N PRO A 66 3.72 -6.84 -21.59
CA PRO A 66 3.46 -8.18 -21.08
C PRO A 66 3.48 -8.21 -19.54
N ARG A 67 2.51 -8.89 -18.91
CA ARG A 67 2.27 -8.84 -17.46
C ARG A 67 3.45 -9.32 -16.64
N ARG A 68 4.03 -10.46 -17.00
CA ARG A 68 5.15 -11.10 -16.26
C ARG A 68 6.36 -10.16 -16.10
N PRO A 69 6.97 -9.62 -17.19
CA PRO A 69 8.11 -8.72 -17.03
C PRO A 69 7.74 -7.41 -16.33
N SER A 70 6.54 -6.86 -16.53
CA SER A 70 6.11 -5.66 -15.79
C SER A 70 6.06 -5.91 -14.28
N LEU A 71 5.47 -7.03 -13.84
CA LEU A 71 5.43 -7.40 -12.42
C LEU A 71 6.84 -7.58 -11.83
N LEU A 72 7.75 -8.21 -12.56
CA LEU A 72 9.14 -8.39 -12.11
C LEU A 72 9.88 -7.07 -12.01
N VAL A 73 9.75 -6.19 -13.00
CA VAL A 73 10.41 -4.87 -12.99
C VAL A 73 9.95 -4.06 -11.79
N PHE A 74 8.63 -3.98 -11.53
CA PHE A 74 8.13 -3.25 -10.38
C PHE A 74 8.58 -3.86 -9.06
N LEU A 75 8.54 -5.19 -8.95
CA LEU A 75 8.95 -5.87 -7.72
C LEU A 75 10.45 -5.72 -7.45
N LEU A 76 11.29 -5.80 -8.47
CA LEU A 76 12.74 -5.60 -8.36
C LEU A 76 13.08 -4.13 -8.06
N ALA A 77 12.40 -3.18 -8.71
CA ALA A 77 12.56 -1.75 -8.42
C ALA A 77 12.17 -1.42 -6.98
N PHE A 78 11.07 -2.00 -6.50
CA PHE A 78 10.63 -1.87 -5.11
C PHE A 78 11.66 -2.46 -4.14
N ALA A 79 12.15 -3.68 -4.39
CA ALA A 79 13.15 -4.32 -3.56
C ALA A 79 14.47 -3.53 -3.52
N ALA A 80 14.95 -3.07 -4.69
CA ALA A 80 16.15 -2.25 -4.80
C ALA A 80 16.02 -0.93 -4.04
N ALA A 81 14.87 -0.25 -4.16
CA ALA A 81 14.61 0.97 -3.39
C ALA A 81 14.69 0.71 -1.87
N HIS A 82 14.20 -0.43 -1.39
CA HIS A 82 14.28 -0.79 0.02
C HIS A 82 15.70 -1.13 0.47
N VAL A 83 16.50 -1.79 -0.36
CA VAL A 83 17.93 -2.01 -0.09
C VAL A 83 18.65 -0.67 0.02
N VAL A 84 18.42 0.26 -0.92
CA VAL A 84 18.97 1.62 -0.87
C VAL A 84 18.51 2.35 0.40
N GLY A 85 17.23 2.24 0.75
CA GLY A 85 16.66 2.80 1.99
C GLY A 85 17.31 2.23 3.25
N ALA A 86 17.66 0.95 3.25
CA ALA A 86 18.33 0.33 4.39
C ALA A 86 19.79 0.79 4.56
N VAL A 87 20.50 1.14 3.48
CA VAL A 87 21.92 1.51 3.56
C VAL A 87 22.16 3.02 3.54
N THR A 88 21.21 3.82 3.09
CA THR A 88 21.37 5.28 3.00
C THR A 88 21.42 5.92 4.38
N THR A 89 22.30 6.90 4.55
CA THR A 89 22.37 7.81 5.70
C THR A 89 21.83 9.21 5.37
N SER A 90 21.29 9.40 4.17
CA SER A 90 20.84 10.69 3.65
C SER A 90 19.32 10.77 3.60
N PHE A 91 18.75 11.77 4.29
CA PHE A 91 17.31 12.02 4.31
C PHE A 91 16.73 12.33 2.91
N PRO A 92 17.32 13.20 2.06
CA PRO A 92 16.87 13.39 0.69
C PRO A 92 16.84 12.10 -0.14
N VAL A 93 17.84 11.22 0.01
CA VAL A 93 17.85 9.91 -0.65
C VAL A 93 16.69 9.05 -0.15
N MET A 94 16.39 9.07 1.15
CA MET A 94 15.24 8.38 1.71
C MET A 94 13.91 8.90 1.11
N VAL A 95 13.76 10.21 0.90
CA VAL A 95 12.60 10.79 0.22
C VAL A 95 12.45 10.20 -1.19
N VAL A 96 13.53 10.15 -1.97
CA VAL A 96 13.53 9.55 -3.32
C VAL A 96 13.18 8.07 -3.26
N VAL A 97 13.75 7.32 -2.32
CA VAL A 97 13.42 5.90 -2.09
C VAL A 97 11.92 5.72 -1.87
N ARG A 98 11.27 6.58 -1.07
CA ARG A 98 9.82 6.51 -0.84
C ARG A 98 9.02 6.75 -2.10
N VAL A 99 9.39 7.74 -2.92
CA VAL A 99 8.72 8.01 -4.20
C VAL A 99 8.88 6.84 -5.16
N VAL A 100 10.08 6.31 -5.32
CA VAL A 100 10.35 5.16 -6.22
C VAL A 100 9.61 3.91 -5.76
N ALA A 101 9.63 3.61 -4.46
CA ALA A 101 8.88 2.50 -3.89
C ALA A 101 7.37 2.63 -4.13
N ALA A 102 6.82 3.85 -3.99
CA ALA A 102 5.42 4.12 -4.25
C ALA A 102 5.04 3.94 -5.73
N LEU A 103 5.87 4.45 -6.66
CA LEU A 103 5.68 4.25 -8.10
C LEU A 103 5.67 2.75 -8.45
N ALA A 104 6.61 2.00 -7.89
CA ALA A 104 6.70 0.56 -8.08
C ALA A 104 5.49 -0.18 -7.48
N ASN A 105 5.03 0.22 -6.29
CA ASN A 105 3.85 -0.34 -5.65
C ASN A 105 2.58 -0.12 -6.48
N ALA A 106 2.30 1.13 -6.86
CA ALA A 106 1.15 1.48 -7.69
C ALA A 106 1.13 0.68 -9.00
N GLY A 107 2.29 0.57 -9.64
CA GLY A 107 2.44 -0.17 -10.88
C GLY A 107 2.27 -1.67 -10.74
N PHE A 108 2.88 -2.26 -9.71
CA PHE A 108 2.73 -3.67 -9.39
C PHE A 108 1.26 -4.01 -9.15
N LEU A 109 0.56 -3.23 -8.32
CA LEU A 109 -0.83 -3.50 -7.96
C LEU A 109 -1.75 -3.44 -9.18
N ALA A 110 -1.59 -2.45 -10.06
CA ALA A 110 -2.37 -2.32 -11.29
C ALA A 110 -2.23 -3.56 -12.20
N VAL A 111 -1.01 -4.04 -12.40
CA VAL A 111 -0.75 -5.24 -13.23
C VAL A 111 -1.19 -6.51 -12.49
N ALA A 112 -0.98 -6.58 -11.18
CA ALA A 112 -1.29 -7.77 -10.37
C ALA A 112 -2.80 -8.03 -10.30
N LEU A 113 -3.64 -7.00 -10.21
CA LEU A 113 -5.10 -7.13 -10.24
C LEU A 113 -5.58 -7.78 -11.54
N THR A 114 -5.07 -7.31 -12.69
CA THR A 114 -5.44 -7.88 -14.00
C THR A 114 -4.87 -9.28 -14.20
N ALA A 115 -3.65 -9.55 -13.73
CA ALA A 115 -3.04 -10.87 -13.75
C ALA A 115 -3.84 -11.86 -12.89
N ALA A 116 -4.14 -11.52 -11.65
CA ALA A 116 -4.92 -12.35 -10.73
C ALA A 116 -6.31 -12.71 -11.29
N ALA A 117 -7.01 -11.75 -11.90
CA ALA A 117 -8.31 -11.99 -12.53
C ALA A 117 -8.24 -12.94 -13.74
N SER A 118 -7.08 -13.03 -14.40
CA SER A 118 -6.87 -13.93 -15.55
C SER A 118 -6.40 -15.34 -15.17
N MET A 119 -5.92 -15.53 -13.93
CA MET A 119 -5.41 -16.82 -13.43
C MET A 119 -6.53 -17.74 -12.93
N VAL A 120 -7.77 -17.27 -12.88
CA VAL A 120 -8.91 -18.01 -12.35
C VAL A 120 -10.12 -17.93 -13.28
N PRO A 121 -11.03 -18.92 -13.25
CA PRO A 121 -12.30 -18.84 -13.96
C PRO A 121 -13.15 -17.63 -13.53
N PRO A 122 -14.05 -17.10 -14.39
CA PRO A 122 -14.88 -15.92 -14.10
C PRO A 122 -15.61 -15.97 -12.75
N ALA A 123 -16.19 -17.13 -12.40
CA ALA A 123 -16.91 -17.35 -11.14
C ALA A 123 -16.04 -17.19 -9.87
N ARG A 124 -14.70 -17.18 -10.01
CA ARG A 124 -13.74 -17.08 -8.91
C ARG A 124 -12.96 -15.77 -8.90
N LYS A 125 -13.20 -14.84 -9.83
CA LYS A 125 -12.48 -13.55 -9.93
C LYS A 125 -12.56 -12.74 -8.63
N GLY A 126 -13.76 -12.58 -8.07
CA GLY A 126 -13.95 -11.84 -6.81
C GLY A 126 -13.11 -12.43 -5.66
N ARG A 127 -13.10 -13.75 -5.52
CA ARG A 127 -12.29 -14.44 -4.50
C ARG A 127 -10.78 -14.31 -4.78
N ALA A 128 -10.36 -14.27 -6.04
CA ALA A 128 -8.95 -14.05 -6.37
C ALA A 128 -8.48 -12.64 -6.03
N LEU A 129 -9.29 -11.63 -6.35
CA LEU A 129 -9.03 -10.24 -5.96
C LEU A 129 -9.03 -10.08 -4.44
N ALA A 130 -9.96 -10.74 -3.73
CA ALA A 130 -9.99 -10.75 -2.27
C ALA A 130 -8.72 -11.36 -1.65
N VAL A 131 -8.18 -12.45 -2.22
CA VAL A 131 -6.90 -13.04 -1.76
C VAL A 131 -5.74 -12.08 -2.01
N LEU A 132 -5.68 -11.45 -3.18
CA LEU A 132 -4.63 -10.50 -3.53
C LEU A 132 -4.65 -9.28 -2.59
N LEU A 133 -5.81 -8.63 -2.47
CA LEU A 133 -6.00 -7.44 -1.63
C LEU A 133 -5.96 -7.76 -0.13
N GLY A 134 -6.24 -9.01 0.25
CA GLY A 134 -6.03 -9.50 1.61
C GLY A 134 -4.58 -9.35 2.09
N GLY A 135 -3.61 -9.27 1.17
CA GLY A 135 -2.23 -8.93 1.50
C GLY A 135 -2.12 -7.56 2.18
N THR A 136 -2.84 -6.54 1.71
CA THR A 136 -2.87 -5.20 2.32
C THR A 136 -3.46 -5.24 3.72
N THR A 137 -4.53 -6.03 3.92
CA THR A 137 -5.13 -6.22 5.24
C THR A 137 -4.17 -6.91 6.21
N LEU A 138 -3.49 -7.97 5.76
CA LEU A 138 -2.48 -8.63 6.60
C LEU A 138 -1.30 -7.70 6.89
N ALA A 139 -0.96 -6.80 5.97
CA ALA A 139 0.09 -5.82 6.19
C ALA A 139 -0.27 -4.90 7.36
N THR A 140 -1.49 -4.36 7.41
CA THR A 140 -1.88 -3.46 8.52
C THR A 140 -2.01 -4.19 9.86
N VAL A 141 -2.48 -5.44 9.85
CA VAL A 141 -2.70 -6.23 11.08
C VAL A 141 -1.41 -6.84 11.63
N ALA A 142 -0.52 -7.33 10.76
CA ALA A 142 0.65 -8.11 11.17
C ALA A 142 1.96 -7.52 10.65
N GLY A 143 2.00 -7.09 9.39
CA GLY A 143 3.24 -6.59 8.76
C GLY A 143 3.77 -5.32 9.42
N VAL A 144 2.91 -4.35 9.67
CA VAL A 144 3.26 -3.05 10.25
C VAL A 144 3.70 -3.17 11.72
N PRO A 145 2.94 -3.85 12.61
CA PRO A 145 3.43 -4.14 13.96
C PRO A 145 4.70 -4.97 13.95
N GLY A 146 4.76 -6.02 13.12
CA GLY A 146 5.96 -6.85 12.99
C GLY A 146 7.18 -6.05 12.55
N GLY A 147 6.99 -5.09 11.65
CA GLY A 147 8.03 -4.17 11.22
C GLY A 147 8.49 -3.20 12.30
N ALA A 148 7.57 -2.74 13.16
CA ALA A 148 7.90 -1.90 14.32
C ALA A 148 8.68 -2.70 15.39
N VAL A 149 8.28 -3.95 15.67
CA VAL A 149 9.02 -4.86 16.57
C VAL A 149 10.41 -5.12 16.02
N LEU A 150 10.53 -5.46 14.74
CA LEU A 150 11.81 -5.69 14.08
C LEU A 150 12.71 -4.44 14.15
N GLY A 151 12.13 -3.26 13.94
CA GLY A 151 12.85 -2.00 14.04
C GLY A 151 13.30 -1.65 15.45
N THR A 152 12.53 -2.07 16.46
CA THR A 152 12.90 -1.91 17.87
C THR A 152 14.04 -2.84 18.27
N LEU A 153 14.05 -4.08 17.77
CA LEU A 153 15.02 -5.10 18.15
C LEU A 153 16.33 -5.03 17.36
N LEU A 154 16.25 -4.80 16.05
CA LEU A 154 17.38 -4.88 15.11
C LEU A 154 17.66 -3.55 14.40
N GLY A 155 16.95 -2.48 14.75
CA GLY A 155 17.03 -1.18 14.10
C GLY A 155 16.14 -1.06 12.86
N TRP A 156 15.69 0.17 12.57
CA TRP A 156 14.74 0.44 11.48
C TRP A 156 15.23 -0.01 10.09
N ARG A 157 16.55 -0.05 9.87
CA ARG A 157 17.17 -0.55 8.64
C ARG A 157 16.85 -2.03 8.38
N ALA A 158 16.80 -2.85 9.44
CA ALA A 158 16.46 -4.27 9.32
C ALA A 158 15.03 -4.44 8.78
N THR A 159 14.11 -3.56 9.13
CA THR A 159 12.74 -3.58 8.61
C THR A 159 12.69 -3.32 7.11
N PHE A 160 13.49 -2.38 6.60
CA PHE A 160 13.61 -2.15 5.15
C PHE A 160 14.19 -3.37 4.42
N LEU A 161 15.23 -4.00 4.99
CA LEU A 161 15.79 -5.23 4.43
C LEU A 161 14.80 -6.40 4.45
N ALA A 162 14.03 -6.57 5.53
CA ALA A 162 13.02 -7.61 5.61
C ALA A 162 11.95 -7.46 4.51
N VAL A 163 11.50 -6.23 4.26
CA VAL A 163 10.59 -5.93 3.15
C VAL A 163 11.21 -6.28 1.78
N ALA A 164 12.49 -5.97 1.57
CA ALA A 164 13.20 -6.36 0.35
C ALA A 164 13.28 -7.89 0.20
N VAL A 165 13.59 -8.62 1.28
CA VAL A 165 13.66 -10.09 1.29
C VAL A 165 12.30 -10.72 0.99
N LEU A 166 11.19 -10.15 1.48
CA LEU A 166 9.83 -10.61 1.18
C LEU A 166 9.48 -10.51 -0.31
N CYS A 167 10.20 -9.68 -1.08
CA CYS A 167 10.01 -9.59 -2.53
C CYS A 167 10.58 -10.79 -3.30
N VAL A 168 11.52 -11.55 -2.72
CA VAL A 168 12.13 -12.73 -3.36
C VAL A 168 11.11 -13.85 -3.62
N PRO A 169 10.35 -14.36 -2.63
CA PRO A 169 9.34 -15.38 -2.88
C PRO A 169 8.21 -14.86 -3.78
N ALA A 170 7.89 -13.56 -3.72
CA ALA A 170 6.95 -12.95 -4.65
C ALA A 170 7.45 -12.99 -6.11
N ALA A 171 8.74 -12.73 -6.34
CA ALA A 171 9.35 -12.78 -7.67
C ALA A 171 9.33 -14.20 -8.24
N LEU A 172 9.63 -15.20 -7.40
CA LEU A 172 9.48 -16.61 -7.76
C LEU A 172 8.03 -16.94 -8.12
N GLY A 173 7.05 -16.43 -7.38
CA GLY A 173 5.64 -16.58 -7.71
C GLY A 173 5.27 -16.00 -9.07
N VAL A 174 5.78 -14.81 -9.39
CA VAL A 174 5.58 -14.20 -10.72
C VAL A 174 6.21 -15.08 -11.81
N LEU A 175 7.44 -15.57 -11.60
CA LEU A 175 8.16 -16.39 -12.58
C LEU A 175 7.47 -17.72 -12.86
N LEU A 176 6.98 -18.38 -11.82
CA LEU A 176 6.36 -19.72 -11.90
C LEU A 176 4.89 -19.66 -12.32
N GLY A 177 4.21 -18.55 -12.04
CA GLY A 177 2.76 -18.49 -12.07
C GLY A 177 2.11 -17.60 -13.09
N VAL A 178 2.83 -16.61 -13.61
CA VAL A 178 2.31 -15.69 -14.62
C VAL A 178 2.84 -16.13 -15.98
N PRO A 179 1.98 -16.59 -16.90
CA PRO A 179 2.40 -16.98 -18.23
C PRO A 179 3.18 -15.85 -18.92
N ALA A 180 4.29 -16.18 -19.59
CA ALA A 180 5.12 -15.20 -20.31
C ALA A 180 4.42 -14.63 -21.56
N GLY A 181 3.35 -15.29 -22.02
CA GLY A 181 2.60 -14.88 -23.20
C GLY A 181 1.98 -13.49 -23.06
N ARG A 182 1.92 -12.76 -24.17
CA ARG A 182 1.02 -11.62 -24.28
C ARG A 182 -0.39 -12.18 -24.18
N ALA A 183 -1.05 -12.01 -23.04
CA ALA A 183 -2.50 -12.15 -23.04
C ALA A 183 -2.99 -11.19 -24.13
N ARG A 184 -3.65 -11.74 -25.16
CA ARG A 184 -4.33 -10.94 -26.18
C ARG A 184 -5.15 -9.95 -25.38
N ALA A 185 -4.79 -8.67 -25.47
CA ALA A 185 -5.64 -7.64 -24.94
C ALA A 185 -6.91 -7.81 -25.77
N ASP A 186 -7.92 -8.49 -25.23
CA ASP A 186 -9.27 -8.31 -25.72
C ASP A 186 -9.44 -6.82 -25.66
N ALA A 187 -9.45 -6.20 -26.84
CA ALA A 187 -9.51 -4.78 -27.04
C ALA A 187 -10.91 -4.34 -26.62
N VAL A 188 -11.17 -4.38 -25.32
CA VAL A 188 -12.21 -3.59 -24.72
C VAL A 188 -11.76 -2.17 -25.03
N ALA A 189 -12.54 -1.49 -25.87
CA ALA A 189 -12.34 -0.10 -26.19
C ALA A 189 -12.31 0.66 -24.85
N HIS A 190 -11.11 0.92 -24.33
CA HIS A 190 -10.99 1.74 -23.14
C HIS A 190 -11.54 3.11 -23.53
N PRO A 191 -12.45 3.68 -22.74
CA PRO A 191 -12.93 5.03 -22.95
C PRO A 191 -11.73 5.96 -23.15
N SER A 192 -11.87 6.96 -24.03
CA SER A 192 -10.78 7.92 -24.22
C SER A 192 -10.36 8.48 -22.85
N LEU A 193 -9.05 8.59 -22.59
CA LEU A 193 -8.51 9.13 -21.33
C LEU A 193 -9.16 10.48 -20.98
N ARG A 194 -9.50 11.26 -22.02
CA ARG A 194 -10.24 12.52 -21.96
C ARG A 194 -11.66 12.38 -21.40
N ALA A 195 -12.38 11.33 -21.78
CA ALA A 195 -13.72 11.04 -21.27
C ALA A 195 -13.69 10.58 -19.80
N GLU A 196 -12.69 9.80 -19.41
CA GLU A 196 -12.50 9.41 -17.99
C GLU A 196 -12.13 10.61 -17.12
N LEU A 197 -11.18 11.46 -17.56
CA LEU A 197 -10.82 12.70 -16.88
C LEU A 197 -12.02 13.67 -16.76
N ALA A 198 -12.85 13.77 -17.79
CA ALA A 198 -14.06 14.59 -17.75
C ALA A 198 -15.10 14.08 -16.74
N GLN A 199 -15.16 12.77 -16.47
CA GLN A 199 -16.01 12.23 -15.42
C GLN A 199 -15.49 12.59 -14.02
N LEU A 200 -14.18 12.59 -13.81
CA LEU A 200 -13.55 13.01 -12.54
C LEU A 200 -13.86 14.48 -12.19
N ALA A 201 -14.09 15.33 -13.20
CA ALA A 201 -14.41 16.75 -13.01
C ALA A 201 -15.88 17.05 -12.64
N ARG A 202 -16.75 16.03 -12.51
CA ARG A 202 -18.15 16.24 -12.11
C ARG A 202 -18.23 16.70 -10.65
N GLY A 203 -18.85 17.84 -10.37
CA GLY A 203 -18.87 18.46 -9.04
C GLY A 203 -19.28 17.53 -7.88
N ARG A 204 -20.28 16.66 -8.09
CA ARG A 204 -20.68 15.65 -7.09
C ARG A 204 -19.58 14.62 -6.81
N LEU A 205 -18.83 14.20 -7.83
CA LEU A 205 -17.72 13.27 -7.67
C LEU A 205 -16.51 13.94 -7.02
N VAL A 206 -16.21 15.19 -7.39
CA VAL A 206 -15.17 16.00 -6.75
C VAL A 206 -15.42 16.14 -5.25
N LEU A 207 -16.67 16.42 -4.84
CA LEU A 207 -17.03 16.50 -3.43
C LEU A 207 -16.76 15.18 -2.68
N VAL A 208 -17.18 14.04 -3.26
CA VAL A 208 -16.95 12.72 -2.64
C VAL A 208 -15.45 12.39 -2.58
N MET A 209 -14.68 12.70 -3.62
CA MET A 209 -13.23 12.51 -3.63
C MET A 209 -12.54 13.39 -2.59
N LEU A 210 -12.95 14.65 -2.45
CA LEU A 210 -12.38 15.58 -1.47
C LEU A 210 -12.68 15.15 -0.04
N LEU A 211 -13.93 14.75 0.25
CA LEU A 211 -14.28 14.18 1.55
C LEU A 211 -13.45 12.93 1.85
N THR A 212 -13.35 12.00 0.89
CA THR A 212 -12.53 10.79 1.04
C THR A 212 -11.06 11.14 1.31
N ALA A 213 -10.52 12.12 0.59
CA ALA A 213 -9.16 12.60 0.78
C ALA A 213 -8.96 13.22 2.18
N LEU A 214 -9.90 14.03 2.66
CA LEU A 214 -9.82 14.69 3.96
C LEU A 214 -9.83 13.67 5.11
N VAL A 215 -10.67 12.65 5.01
CA VAL A 215 -10.75 11.56 5.99
C VAL A 215 -9.49 10.72 6.02
N ASN A 216 -8.96 10.39 4.84
CA ASN A 216 -7.71 9.66 4.76
C ASN A 216 -6.54 10.53 5.24
N ALA A 217 -6.55 11.84 4.96
CA ALA A 217 -5.54 12.76 5.45
C ALA A 217 -5.56 12.88 6.97
N ALA A 218 -6.73 13.00 7.60
CA ALA A 218 -6.86 12.98 9.05
C ALA A 218 -6.37 11.65 9.65
N THR A 219 -6.84 10.53 9.09
CA THR A 219 -6.50 9.17 9.55
C THR A 219 -4.99 8.91 9.44
N PHE A 220 -4.42 9.07 8.25
CA PHE A 220 -3.01 8.77 8.00
C PHE A 220 -2.07 9.86 8.51
N GLY A 221 -2.54 11.10 8.65
CA GLY A 221 -1.81 12.17 9.34
C GLY A 221 -1.57 11.82 10.80
N ALA A 222 -2.63 11.43 11.53
CA ALA A 222 -2.51 10.96 12.91
C ALA A 222 -1.68 9.66 13.00
N PHE A 223 -1.93 8.71 12.09
CA PHE A 223 -1.22 7.43 12.06
C PHE A 223 0.29 7.60 11.84
N THR A 224 0.72 8.55 11.00
CA THR A 224 2.15 8.82 10.74
C THR A 224 2.90 9.17 12.02
N PHE A 225 2.28 9.93 12.91
CA PHE A 225 2.87 10.36 14.17
C PHE A 225 2.43 9.49 15.36
N LEU A 226 1.93 8.28 15.12
CA LEU A 226 1.46 7.37 16.16
C LEU A 226 2.58 7.05 17.17
N ALA A 227 3.78 6.69 16.71
CA ALA A 227 4.89 6.39 17.62
C ALA A 227 5.23 7.56 18.55
N PRO A 228 5.45 8.80 18.05
CA PRO A 228 5.63 9.98 18.91
C PRO A 228 4.51 10.22 19.92
N VAL A 229 3.25 10.02 19.53
CA VAL A 229 2.09 10.17 20.43
C VAL A 229 2.14 9.12 21.54
N VAL A 230 2.41 7.87 21.18
CA VAL A 230 2.46 6.74 22.12
C VAL A 230 3.62 6.89 23.10
N THR A 231 4.82 7.23 22.64
CA THR A 231 6.01 7.31 23.50
C THR A 231 6.16 8.64 24.22
N GLY A 232 5.71 9.73 23.60
CA GLY A 232 5.78 11.07 24.16
C GLY A 232 4.57 11.39 25.03
N THR A 233 3.41 11.63 24.41
CA THR A 233 2.23 12.13 25.12
C THR A 233 1.57 11.10 26.04
N ALA A 234 1.52 9.83 25.62
CA ALA A 234 0.94 8.75 26.43
C ALA A 234 1.94 8.12 27.42
N GLY A 235 3.24 8.45 27.30
CA GLY A 235 4.30 7.95 28.18
C GLY A 235 4.51 6.43 28.14
N LEU A 236 4.05 5.75 27.08
CA LEU A 236 4.19 4.30 26.94
C LEU A 236 5.58 3.95 26.38
N GLY A 237 6.11 2.77 26.75
CA GLY A 237 7.36 2.26 26.18
C GLY A 237 7.26 1.95 24.69
N THR A 238 8.41 1.65 24.05
CA THR A 238 8.48 1.30 22.62
C THR A 238 7.59 0.13 22.22
N TRP A 239 7.36 -0.82 23.12
CA TRP A 239 6.41 -1.92 22.91
C TRP A 239 4.95 -1.45 22.74
N GLY A 240 4.58 -0.32 23.37
CA GLY A 240 3.27 0.29 23.21
C GLY A 240 2.96 0.70 21.77
N ILE A 241 4.00 1.04 20.99
CA ILE A 241 3.85 1.39 19.57
C ILE A 241 3.28 0.19 18.80
N SER A 242 3.86 -0.98 19.00
CA SER A 242 3.43 -2.21 18.30
C SER A 242 2.01 -2.61 18.70
N VAL A 243 1.65 -2.48 19.99
CA VAL A 243 0.29 -2.73 20.47
C VAL A 243 -0.70 -1.76 19.82
N ALA A 244 -0.39 -0.45 19.77
CA ALA A 244 -1.24 0.53 19.12
C ALA A 244 -1.42 0.26 17.62
N LEU A 245 -0.37 -0.19 16.93
CA LEU A 245 -0.44 -0.58 15.52
C LEU A 245 -1.30 -1.84 15.31
N VAL A 246 -1.22 -2.84 16.20
CA VAL A 246 -2.10 -4.03 16.16
C VAL A 246 -3.56 -3.60 16.36
N LEU A 247 -3.83 -2.73 17.33
CA LEU A 247 -5.19 -2.21 17.58
C LEU A 247 -5.73 -1.44 16.37
N PHE A 248 -4.89 -0.62 15.73
CA PHE A 248 -5.25 0.08 14.50
C PHE A 248 -5.58 -0.91 13.38
N GLY A 249 -4.75 -1.93 13.16
CA GLY A 249 -4.97 -2.97 12.15
C GLY A 249 -6.23 -3.78 12.42
N ALA A 250 -6.43 -4.24 13.66
CA ALA A 250 -7.60 -5.00 14.07
C ALA A 250 -8.90 -4.18 13.95
N GLY A 251 -8.87 -2.92 14.39
CA GLY A 251 -9.98 -1.97 14.23
C GLY A 251 -10.32 -1.71 12.77
N SER A 252 -9.30 -1.52 11.92
CA SER A 252 -9.48 -1.36 10.47
C SER A 252 -10.12 -2.60 9.84
N PHE A 253 -9.66 -3.79 10.21
CA PHE A 253 -10.22 -5.05 9.72
C PHE A 253 -11.69 -5.25 10.14
N ALA A 254 -11.98 -5.00 11.42
CA ALA A 254 -13.35 -5.06 11.94
C ALA A 254 -14.25 -4.04 11.24
N GLY A 255 -13.77 -2.81 11.04
CA GLY A 255 -14.47 -1.74 10.35
C GLY A 255 -14.82 -2.09 8.91
N VAL A 256 -13.84 -2.53 8.11
CA VAL A 256 -14.06 -2.96 6.71
C VAL A 256 -15.04 -4.13 6.64
N THR A 257 -14.92 -5.11 7.55
CA THR A 257 -15.80 -6.28 7.59
C THR A 257 -17.24 -5.90 7.94
N ALA A 258 -17.43 -5.03 8.94
CA ALA A 258 -18.74 -4.56 9.34
C ALA A 258 -19.38 -3.68 8.27
N ALA A 259 -18.60 -2.74 7.70
CA ALA A 259 -19.05 -1.86 6.62
C ALA A 259 -19.46 -2.66 5.39
N GLY A 260 -18.66 -3.64 4.94
CA GLY A 260 -19.00 -4.49 3.80
C GLY A 260 -20.34 -5.23 3.98
N ARG A 261 -20.53 -5.87 5.15
CA ARG A 261 -21.79 -6.54 5.48
C ARG A 261 -22.99 -5.60 5.56
N LEU A 262 -22.79 -4.36 6.00
CA LEU A 262 -23.84 -3.36 6.09
C LEU A 262 -24.18 -2.80 4.70
N THR A 263 -23.19 -2.58 3.85
CA THR A 263 -23.37 -2.14 2.45
C THR A 263 -24.15 -3.15 1.63
N ASP A 264 -23.88 -4.45 1.81
CA ASP A 264 -24.62 -5.52 1.11
C ASP A 264 -26.13 -5.51 1.42
N ARG A 265 -26.54 -4.98 2.58
CA ARG A 265 -27.94 -4.93 3.01
C ARG A 265 -28.59 -3.56 2.86
N ARG A 266 -27.84 -2.48 3.12
CA ARG A 266 -28.36 -1.10 3.20
C ARG A 266 -27.33 -0.08 2.69
N PRO A 267 -27.05 -0.04 1.37
CA PRO A 267 -26.00 0.80 0.81
C PRO A 267 -26.26 2.30 1.05
N GLY A 268 -27.52 2.75 1.04
CA GLY A 268 -27.88 4.15 1.31
C GLY A 268 -27.61 4.61 2.74
N LEU A 269 -27.70 3.70 3.72
CA LEU A 269 -27.49 4.02 5.14
C LEU A 269 -25.99 4.14 5.47
N VAL A 270 -25.13 3.36 4.81
CA VAL A 270 -23.68 3.49 4.92
C VAL A 270 -23.22 4.85 4.39
N VAL A 271 -23.73 5.26 3.22
CA VAL A 271 -23.41 6.58 2.65
C VAL A 271 -23.96 7.72 3.51
N ALA A 272 -25.18 7.55 4.06
CA ALA A 272 -25.84 8.57 4.88
C ALA A 272 -25.32 8.68 6.33
N VAL A 273 -24.67 7.66 6.89
CA VAL A 273 -24.08 7.70 8.24
C VAL A 273 -22.59 8.00 8.20
N ALA A 274 -21.85 7.41 7.23
CA ALA A 274 -20.45 7.75 7.05
C ALA A 274 -20.29 9.18 6.52
N GLY A 275 -21.16 9.64 5.61
CA GLY A 275 -21.05 11.00 5.04
C GLY A 275 -21.04 12.15 6.07
N PRO A 276 -21.97 12.17 7.05
CA PRO A 276 -22.04 13.24 8.06
C PRO A 276 -21.04 13.12 9.21
N LEU A 277 -20.55 11.93 9.56
CA LEU A 277 -19.48 11.76 10.55
C LEU A 277 -18.12 12.32 10.08
N LEU A 278 -18.06 12.74 8.81
CA LEU A 278 -16.90 13.30 8.13
C LEU A 278 -17.07 14.80 7.81
N LEU A 279 -18.21 15.40 8.20
CA LEU A 279 -18.50 16.84 8.19
C LEU A 279 -18.42 17.39 9.61
#